data_AF-A0A6V6ZFP7-F1
#
_entry.id   AF-A0A6V6ZFP7-F1
#
_cell.length_a   1.000
_cell.length_b   1.000
_cell.length_c   1.000
_cell.angle_alpha   90.00
_cell.angle_beta   90.00
_cell.angle_gamma   90.00
#
_symmetry.space_group_name_H-M   'P 1'
#
loop_
_entity.id
_entity.type
_entity.pdbx_description
1 polymer ?
#
loop_
_entity_poly.entity_id
_entity_poly.type
_entity_poly.pdbx_seq_one_letter_code
_entity_poly.pdbx_strand_id
1 'polypeptide(L)' 'MKAFLAAVAAMVVITVAAPYALGQLGFSAADAGTGASVRLD' A
#
# COMPACT_ATOMS: atom_id res chain seq x y z
N MET A 1 -19.70 -14.98 7.89
CA MET A 1 -19.66 -13.80 6.99
C MET A 1 -19.21 -12.50 7.65
N LYS A 2 -19.61 -12.18 8.89
CA LYS A 2 -19.14 -10.98 9.62
C LYS A 2 -17.61 -10.79 9.70
N ALA A 3 -16.86 -11.87 9.95
CA ALA A 3 -15.39 -11.82 10.00
C ALA A 3 -14.77 -11.46 8.64
N PHE A 4 -15.37 -11.94 7.54
CA PHE A 4 -14.90 -11.59 6.19
C PHE A 4 -15.15 -10.12 5.88
N LEU A 5 -16.32 -9.60 6.24
CA LEU A 5 -16.62 -8.17 6.06
C LEU A 5 -15.69 -7.27 6.88
N ALA A 6 -15.36 -7.68 8.11
CA ALA A 6 -14.38 -6.98 8.94
C ALA A 6 -12.97 -7.02 8.33
N ALA A 7 -12.57 -8.15 7.73
CA ALA A 7 -11.29 -8.25 7.02
C ALA A 7 -11.23 -7.33 5.80
N VAL A 8 -12.30 -7.26 5.00
CA VAL A 8 -12.39 -6.34 3.86
C VAL A 8 -12.31 -4.89 4.33
N ALA A 9 -13.05 -4.53 5.38
CA ALA A 9 -13.00 -3.18 5.96
C ALA A 9 -11.60 -2.82 6.47
N ALA A 10 -10.92 -3.74 7.16
CA ALA A 10 -9.54 -3.55 7.60
C ALA A 10 -8.59 -3.36 6.40
N MET A 11 -8.79 -4.11 5.32
CA MET A 11 -7.97 -4.00 4.11
C MET A 11 -8.09 -2.61 3.49
N VAL A 12 -9.31 -2.09 3.33
CA VAL A 12 -9.56 -0.73 2.83
C VAL A 12 -8.88 0.32 3.71
N VAL A 13 -9.03 0.21 5.03
CA VAL A 13 -8.42 1.15 5.99
C VAL A 13 -6.89 1.13 5.87
N ILE A 14 -6.28 -0.04 5.83
CA ILE A 14 -4.83 -0.19 5.72
C ILE A 14 -4.33 0.39 4.39
N THR A 15 -5.01 0.12 3.27
CA THR A 15 -4.61 0.65 1.96
C THR A 15 -4.58 2.17 1.93
N VAL A 16 -5.53 2.84 2.58
CA VAL A 16 -5.58 4.31 2.62
C VAL A 16 -4.63 4.89 3.66
N ALA A 17 -4.46 4.23 4.81
CA ALA A 17 -3.59 4.72 5.90
C ALA A 17 -2.10 4.48 5.65
N ALA A 18 -1.74 3.41 4.94
CA ALA A 18 -0.37 3.04 4.62
C ALA A 18 0.47 4.19 3.99
N PRO A 19 0.04 4.92 2.95
CA PRO A 19 0.86 5.97 2.35
C PRO A 19 1.21 7.09 3.34
N TYR A 20 0.28 7.44 4.25
CA TYR A 20 0.52 8.46 5.27
C TYR A 20 1.49 7.97 6.35
N ALA A 21 1.29 6.73 6.83
CA ALA A 21 2.16 6.13 7.84
C ALA A 21 3.58 5.91 7.31
N LEU A 22 3.71 5.40 6.08
CA LEU A 22 4.99 5.18 5.42
C LEU A 22 5.70 6.51 5.13
N GLY A 23 4.98 7.54 4.69
CA GLY A 23 5.53 8.88 4.50
C GLY A 23 6.10 9.48 5.79
N GLN A 24 5.43 9.29 6.94
CA GLN A 24 5.96 9.72 8.24
C GLN A 24 7.19 8.94 8.70
N LEU A 25 7.29 7.67 8.32
CA LEU A 25 8.46 6.83 8.59
C LEU A 25 9.62 7.07 7.61
N GLY A 26 9.47 8.01 6.67
CA GLY A 26 10.50 8.36 5.69
C GLY A 26 10.57 7.40 4.49
N PHE A 27 9.60 6.49 4.35
CA PHE A 27 9.44 5.70 3.12
C PHE A 27 8.81 6.57 2.04
N SER A 28 9.51 6.75 0.92
CA SER A 28 8.98 7.47 -0.23
C SER A 28 8.11 6.54 -1.09
N ALA A 29 6.85 6.92 -1.31
CA ALA A 29 5.98 6.20 -2.26
C ALA A 29 6.52 6.22 -3.71
N ALA A 30 7.53 7.06 -4.00
CA ALA A 30 8.21 7.10 -5.29
C ALA A 30 8.98 5.81 -5.61
N ASP A 31 9.42 5.04 -4.60
CA ASP A 31 10.14 3.76 -4.81
C ASP A 31 9.24 2.61 -5.30
N ALA A 32 7.92 2.80 -5.30
CA ALA A 32 6.97 1.75 -5.69
C ALA A 32 6.80 1.58 -7.21
N GLY A 33 7.18 2.57 -8.03
CA GLY A 33 6.84 2.63 -9.45
C GLY A 33 8.02 2.68 -10.44
N THR A 34 9.25 2.92 -9.98
CA THR A 34 10.38 3.21 -10.88
C THR A 34 11.64 2.44 -10.50
N GLY A 35 11.58 1.11 -10.60
CA GLY A 35 12.80 0.30 -10.70
C GLY A 35 13.25 0.26 -12.17
N ALA A 36 14.50 0.61 -12.45
CA ALA A 36 15.11 0.58 -13.80
C ALA A 36 15.12 -0.81 -14.48
N SER A 37 14.57 -1.83 -13.81
CA SER A 37 14.66 -3.26 -14.12
C SER A 37 13.40 -3.88 -14.72
N VAL A 38 12.28 -3.16 -14.90
CA VAL A 38 11.11 -3.70 -15.60
C VAL A 38 11.10 -3.24 -17.05
N ARG A 39 12.02 -3.82 -17.83
CA ARG A 39 11.93 -3.83 -19.30
C ARG A 39 11.05 -5.03 -19.67
N LEU A 40 9.83 -4.75 -20.13
CA LEU A 40 8.94 -5.74 -20.78
C LEU A 40 9.11 -5.67 -22.30
N ASP A 41 10.37 -5.70 -22.72
CA ASP A 41 10.79 -5.97 -24.10
C ASP A 41 11.27 -7.42 -24.16
#